data_AF-A0A951W231-F1
#
_entry.id   AF-A0A951W231-F1
#
_cell.length_a   1.000
_cell.length_b   1.000
_cell.length_c   1.000
_cell.angle_alpha   90.00
_cell.angle_beta   90.00
_cell.angle_gamma   90.00
#
_symmetry.space_group_name_H-M   'P 1'
#
loop_
_entity.id
_entity.type
_entity.pdbx_description
1 polymer ?
#
loop_
_entity_poly.entity_id
_entity_poly.type
_entity_poly.pdbx_seq_one_letter_code
_entity_poly.pdbx_strand_id
1 'polypeptide(L)'
;MAPHVSIALTWILFIALFPISFYWLRRAWRIIVRRDFSEVALKRGESPPNPARFAPFSAVINLVGASLLIFVILSVLLVQPDYQTWSAIAGMTIWCKIFIDFGLARHAHGFAKRKKKTGPEGEAESSRDPLP
;
A
#
# COMPACT_ATOMS: atom_id res chain seq x y z
N MET A 1 -28.86 -18.22 17.61
CA MET A 1 -28.30 -16.92 17.17
C MET A 1 -27.73 -17.19 15.78
N ALA A 2 -28.14 -16.58 14.67
CA ALA A 2 -27.57 -15.30 14.25
C ALA A 2 -27.72 -15.02 12.72
N PRO A 3 -28.84 -15.31 12.01
CA PRO A 3 -28.97 -14.92 10.58
C PRO A 3 -28.73 -13.41 10.40
N HIS A 4 -29.12 -12.61 11.38
CA HIS A 4 -28.85 -11.17 11.43
C HIS A 4 -27.36 -10.82 11.51
N VAL A 5 -26.51 -11.66 12.13
CA VAL A 5 -25.07 -11.40 12.24
C VAL A 5 -24.38 -11.61 10.90
N SER A 6 -24.70 -12.68 10.18
CA SER A 6 -24.12 -12.93 8.85
C SER A 6 -24.49 -11.81 7.87
N ILE A 7 -25.76 -11.36 7.89
CA ILE A 7 -26.22 -10.22 7.11
C ILE A 7 -25.46 -8.95 7.52
N ALA A 8 -25.40 -8.64 8.81
CA ALA A 8 -24.70 -7.45 9.31
C ALA A 8 -23.21 -7.45 8.91
N LEU A 9 -22.51 -8.58 9.06
CA LEU A 9 -21.11 -8.72 8.66
C LEU A 9 -20.91 -8.48 7.16
N THR A 10 -21.79 -9.04 6.32
CA THR A 10 -21.74 -8.87 4.87
C THR A 10 -21.85 -7.39 4.50
N TRP A 11 -22.82 -6.68 5.06
CA TRP A 11 -23.02 -5.25 4.82
C TRP A 11 -21.86 -4.41 5.35
N ILE A 12 -21.34 -4.71 6.53
CA ILE A 12 -20.18 -3.98 7.10
C ILE A 12 -18.96 -4.16 6.21
N LEU A 13 -18.66 -5.38 5.76
CA LEU A 13 -17.53 -5.66 4.87
C LEU A 13 -17.69 -4.93 3.53
N PHE A 14 -18.89 -4.95 2.96
CA PHE A 14 -19.18 -4.25 1.72
C PHE A 14 -19.01 -2.74 1.87
N ILE A 15 -19.61 -2.15 2.91
CA ILE A 15 -19.48 -0.71 3.21
C ILE A 15 -18.03 -0.33 3.47
N ALA A 16 -17.24 -1.19 4.11
CA ALA A 16 -15.81 -0.95 4.35
C ALA A 16 -15.00 -0.78 3.06
N LEU A 17 -15.44 -1.35 1.92
CA LEU A 17 -14.75 -1.19 0.64
C LEU A 17 -14.75 0.26 0.13
N PHE A 18 -15.78 1.05 0.47
CA PHE A 18 -15.91 2.44 0.05
C PHE A 18 -14.81 3.36 0.62
N PRO A 19 -14.64 3.49 1.95
CA PRO A 19 -13.58 4.33 2.49
C PRO A 19 -12.18 3.81 2.14
N ILE A 20 -12.00 2.48 2.03
CA ILE A 20 -10.71 1.89 1.63
C ILE A 20 -10.36 2.29 0.19
N SER A 21 -11.27 2.09 -0.76
CA SER A 21 -11.04 2.42 -2.16
C SER A 21 -10.82 3.93 -2.37
N PHE A 22 -11.62 4.77 -1.69
CA PHE A 22 -11.45 6.22 -1.71
C PHE A 22 -10.09 6.66 -1.17
N TYR A 23 -9.64 6.09 -0.04
CA TYR A 23 -8.34 6.42 0.54
C TYR A 23 -7.17 6.08 -0.39
N TRP A 24 -7.20 4.90 -1.03
CA TRP A 24 -6.17 4.51 -2.00
C TRP A 24 -6.20 5.38 -3.25
N LEU A 25 -7.39 5.69 -3.78
CA LEU A 25 -7.53 6.58 -4.93
C LEU A 25 -7.02 8.00 -4.62
N ARG A 26 -7.38 8.54 -3.45
CA ARG A 26 -6.90 9.86 -2.98
C ARG A 26 -5.37 9.88 -2.84
N ARG A 27 -4.77 8.80 -2.34
CA ARG A 27 -3.31 8.68 -2.23
C ARG A 27 -2.64 8.65 -3.60
N ALA A 28 -3.16 7.85 -4.53
CA ALA A 28 -2.67 7.85 -5.91
C ALA A 28 -2.77 9.23 -6.57
N TRP A 29 -3.92 9.91 -6.44
CA TRP A 29 -4.14 11.25 -6.96
C TRP A 29 -3.10 12.24 -6.43
N ARG A 30 -2.79 12.22 -5.13
CA ARG A 30 -1.77 13.10 -4.55
C ARG A 30 -0.38 12.86 -5.11
N ILE A 31 0.01 11.60 -5.33
CA ILE A 31 1.32 11.28 -5.88
C ILE A 31 1.42 11.71 -7.35
N ILE A 32 0.38 11.43 -8.15
CA ILE A 32 0.41 11.68 -9.61
C ILE A 32 0.21 13.17 -9.93
N VAL A 33 -0.84 13.78 -9.35
CA VAL A 33 -1.29 15.13 -9.72
C VAL A 33 -0.66 16.19 -8.83
N ARG A 34 -0.68 16.00 -7.50
CA ARG A 34 -0.09 16.97 -6.57
C ARG A 34 1.42 16.83 -6.39
N ARG A 35 2.02 15.77 -6.97
CA ARG A 35 3.44 15.42 -6.80
C ARG A 35 3.89 15.41 -5.34
N ASP A 36 2.95 15.07 -4.45
CA ASP A 36 3.21 14.95 -3.02
C ASP A 36 3.79 13.56 -2.73
N PHE A 37 5.11 13.51 -2.50
CA PHE A 37 5.84 12.26 -2.26
C PHE A 37 5.94 11.88 -0.78
N SER A 38 5.28 12.62 0.12
CA SER A 38 5.28 12.35 1.56
C SER A 38 4.69 10.99 1.92
N GLU A 39 3.90 10.41 1.02
CA GLU A 39 3.19 9.14 1.25
C GLU A 39 3.73 7.98 0.45
N VAL A 40 4.92 8.10 -0.12
CA VAL A 40 5.51 7.04 -0.95
C VAL A 40 6.27 6.06 -0.08
N ALA A 41 5.99 4.76 -0.25
CA ALA A 41 6.74 3.67 0.38
C ALA A 41 6.95 3.86 1.90
N LEU A 42 5.89 4.29 2.59
CA LEU A 42 5.91 4.62 4.00
C LEU A 42 6.35 3.42 4.85
N LYS A 43 7.30 3.67 5.75
CA LYS A 43 7.69 2.74 6.80
C LYS A 43 7.56 3.46 8.13
N ARG A 44 6.66 2.99 9.00
CA ARG A 44 6.35 3.65 10.29
C ARG A 44 5.94 5.14 10.15
N GLY A 45 5.31 5.50 9.03
CA GLY A 45 4.89 6.88 8.77
C GLY A 45 5.95 7.76 8.10
N GLU A 46 7.17 7.27 7.90
CA GLU A 46 8.25 8.03 7.25
C GLU A 46 8.46 7.58 5.79
N SER A 47 8.65 8.57 4.92
CA SER A 47 9.07 8.38 3.53
C SER A 47 10.57 8.03 3.44
N PRO A 48 10.99 7.28 2.39
CA PRO A 48 12.39 6.95 2.18
C PRO A 48 13.22 8.19 1.75
N PRO A 49 14.55 8.18 1.86
CA PRO A 49 15.41 9.33 1.54
C PRO A 49 15.36 9.82 0.07
N ASN A 50 14.92 8.97 -0.85
CA ASN A 50 14.63 9.38 -2.23
C ASN A 50 13.26 8.83 -2.65
N PRO A 51 12.16 9.52 -2.29
CA PRO A 51 10.82 9.03 -2.53
C PRO A 51 10.40 9.16 -4.00
N ALA A 52 10.98 10.10 -4.75
CA ALA A 52 10.66 10.33 -6.17
C ALA A 52 10.90 9.08 -7.04
N ARG A 53 11.95 8.30 -6.74
CA ARG A 53 12.24 7.03 -7.45
C ARG A 53 11.13 5.98 -7.27
N PHE A 54 10.48 5.96 -6.10
CA PHE A 54 9.46 4.96 -5.75
C PHE A 54 8.03 5.47 -5.94
N ALA A 55 7.85 6.75 -6.23
CA ALA A 55 6.58 7.40 -6.47
C ALA A 55 5.72 6.70 -7.56
N PRO A 56 6.24 6.36 -8.76
CA PRO A 56 5.41 5.71 -9.77
C PRO A 56 4.91 4.34 -9.33
N PHE A 57 5.74 3.55 -8.64
CA PHE A 57 5.31 2.25 -8.11
C PHE A 57 4.22 2.42 -7.06
N SER A 58 4.40 3.32 -6.10
CA SER A 58 3.39 3.57 -5.06
C SER A 58 2.07 4.09 -5.65
N ALA A 59 2.14 4.96 -6.67
CA ALA A 59 0.96 5.42 -7.39
C ALA A 59 0.22 4.27 -8.10
N VAL A 60 0.93 3.43 -8.85
CA VAL A 60 0.35 2.27 -9.56
C VAL A 60 -0.28 1.28 -8.58
N ILE A 61 0.39 0.95 -7.47
CA ILE A 61 -0.15 0.03 -6.45
C ILE A 61 -1.46 0.56 -5.88
N ASN A 62 -1.52 1.84 -5.55
CA ASN A 62 -2.75 2.43 -5.01
C ASN A 62 -3.85 2.57 -6.07
N LEU A 63 -3.52 2.88 -7.33
CA LEU A 63 -4.50 2.90 -8.42
C LEU A 63 -5.07 1.52 -8.69
N VAL A 64 -4.23 0.50 -8.90
CA VAL A 64 -4.67 -0.86 -9.19
C VAL A 64 -5.51 -1.41 -8.04
N GLY A 65 -5.07 -1.21 -6.79
CA GLY A 65 -5.85 -1.60 -5.62
C GLY A 65 -7.21 -0.91 -5.57
N ALA A 66 -7.26 0.41 -5.78
CA ALA A 66 -8.52 1.16 -5.76
C ALA A 66 -9.45 0.74 -6.91
N SER A 67 -8.93 0.58 -8.12
CA SER A 67 -9.67 0.15 -9.30
C SER A 67 -10.29 -1.24 -9.11
N LEU A 68 -9.55 -2.19 -8.54
CA LEU A 68 -10.08 -3.53 -8.25
C LEU A 68 -11.20 -3.49 -7.20
N LEU A 69 -11.06 -2.67 -6.14
CA LEU A 69 -12.14 -2.52 -5.16
C LEU A 69 -13.36 -1.81 -5.74
N ILE A 70 -13.17 -0.79 -6.58
CA ILE A 70 -14.27 -0.12 -7.30
C ILE A 70 -14.97 -1.12 -8.23
N PHE A 71 -14.22 -1.95 -8.94
CA PHE A 71 -14.78 -3.02 -9.76
C PHE A 71 -15.63 -3.98 -8.92
N VAL A 72 -15.15 -4.42 -7.76
CA VAL A 72 -15.94 -5.27 -6.84
C VAL A 72 -17.19 -4.55 -6.37
N ILE A 73 -17.10 -3.28 -5.98
CA ILE A 73 -18.26 -2.47 -5.54
C ILE A 73 -19.32 -2.43 -6.66
N LEU A 74 -18.91 -2.07 -7.88
CA LEU A 74 -19.81 -2.02 -9.04
C LEU A 74 -20.39 -3.39 -9.37
N SER A 75 -19.59 -4.45 -9.29
CA SER A 75 -20.04 -5.83 -9.53
C SER A 75 -21.12 -6.27 -8.53
N VAL A 76 -20.94 -5.96 -7.24
CA VAL A 76 -21.97 -6.23 -6.21
C VAL A 76 -23.26 -5.46 -6.50
N LEU A 77 -23.18 -4.19 -6.92
CA LEU A 77 -24.36 -3.37 -7.21
C LEU A 77 -25.09 -3.79 -8.49
N LEU A 78 -24.36 -4.26 -9.52
CA LEU A 78 -24.92 -4.53 -10.85
C LEU A 78 -25.25 -6.01 -11.09
N VAL A 79 -24.40 -6.91 -10.62
CA VAL A 79 -24.46 -8.35 -10.93
C VAL A 79 -24.84 -9.19 -9.70
N GLN A 80 -24.66 -8.65 -8.48
CA GLN A 80 -24.98 -9.32 -7.22
C GLN A 80 -24.37 -10.75 -7.10
N PRO A 81 -23.06 -10.94 -7.33
CA PRO A 81 -22.40 -12.22 -7.12
C PRO A 81 -22.55 -12.69 -5.67
N ASP A 82 -22.43 -14.01 -5.47
CA ASP A 82 -22.48 -14.62 -4.15
C ASP A 82 -21.37 -14.07 -3.23
N TYR A 83 -21.60 -14.19 -1.93
CA TYR A 83 -20.68 -13.67 -0.91
C TYR A 83 -19.26 -14.21 -1.05
N GLN A 84 -19.09 -15.49 -1.35
CA GLN A 84 -17.75 -16.09 -1.42
C GLN A 84 -16.96 -15.49 -2.58
N THR A 85 -17.60 -15.29 -3.73
CA THR A 85 -16.95 -14.72 -4.92
C THR A 85 -16.45 -13.30 -4.68
N TRP A 86 -17.32 -12.36 -4.30
CA TRP A 86 -16.88 -10.96 -4.18
C TRP A 86 -15.96 -10.74 -2.98
N SER A 87 -16.21 -11.43 -1.86
CA SER A 87 -15.38 -11.30 -0.66
C SER A 87 -13.98 -11.89 -0.87
N ALA A 88 -13.85 -12.97 -1.64
CA ALA A 88 -12.54 -13.52 -2.02
C ALA A 88 -11.75 -12.53 -2.88
N ILE A 89 -12.36 -11.91 -3.88
CA ILE A 89 -11.70 -10.93 -4.75
C ILE A 89 -11.28 -9.69 -3.94
N ALA A 90 -12.18 -9.15 -3.12
CA ALA A 90 -11.88 -7.99 -2.27
C ALA A 90 -10.78 -8.31 -1.24
N GLY A 91 -10.90 -9.44 -0.53
CA GLY A 91 -9.94 -9.89 0.46
C GLY A 91 -8.56 -10.12 -0.15
N MET A 92 -8.47 -10.85 -1.27
CA MET A 92 -7.22 -11.06 -1.99
C MET A 92 -6.59 -9.74 -2.43
N THR A 93 -7.39 -8.82 -3.00
CA THR A 93 -6.91 -7.49 -3.40
C THR A 93 -6.30 -6.74 -2.22
N ILE A 94 -6.98 -6.74 -1.06
CA ILE A 94 -6.51 -6.07 0.16
C ILE A 94 -5.21 -6.70 0.65
N TRP A 95 -5.14 -8.02 0.75
CA TRP A 95 -3.94 -8.72 1.21
C TRP A 95 -2.76 -8.54 0.26
N CYS A 96 -2.97 -8.72 -1.05
CA CYS A 96 -1.94 -8.46 -2.06
C CYS A 96 -1.43 -7.02 -1.96
N LYS A 97 -2.32 -6.04 -1.85
CA LYS A 97 -1.95 -4.64 -1.69
C LYS A 97 -1.09 -4.42 -0.45
N ILE A 98 -1.46 -4.99 0.71
CA ILE A 98 -0.69 -4.88 1.95
C ILE A 98 0.71 -5.49 1.78
N PHE A 99 0.83 -6.69 1.21
CA PHE A 99 2.12 -7.34 1.00
C PHE A 99 3.01 -6.59 0.01
N ILE A 100 2.43 -6.05 -1.06
CA ILE A 100 3.17 -5.27 -2.05
C ILE A 100 3.66 -3.94 -1.43
N ASP A 101 2.82 -3.21 -0.70
CA ASP A 101 3.22 -1.99 0.03
C ASP A 101 4.35 -2.30 1.03
N PHE A 102 4.25 -3.43 1.73
CA PHE A 102 5.24 -3.90 2.69
C PHE A 102 6.60 -4.23 2.04
N GLY A 103 6.57 -4.85 0.86
CA GLY A 103 7.75 -5.13 0.05
C GLY A 103 8.39 -3.85 -0.48
N LEU A 104 7.59 -2.93 -1.03
CA LEU A 104 8.04 -1.64 -1.55
C LEU A 104 8.69 -0.79 -0.44
N ALA A 105 8.07 -0.71 0.73
CA ALA A 105 8.62 0.04 1.88
C ALA A 105 9.97 -0.54 2.33
N ARG A 106 10.13 -1.87 2.36
CA ARG A 106 11.41 -2.51 2.69
C ARG A 106 12.47 -2.27 1.65
N HIS A 107 12.11 -2.40 0.37
CA HIS A 107 13.01 -2.15 -0.72
C HIS A 107 13.48 -0.68 -0.69
N ALA A 108 12.57 0.28 -0.59
CA ALA A 108 12.90 1.70 -0.57
C ALA A 108 13.80 2.12 0.61
N HIS A 109 13.54 1.59 1.82
CA HIS A 109 14.33 1.91 3.02
C HIS A 109 15.61 1.07 3.16
N GLY A 110 15.64 -0.15 2.63
CA GLY A 110 16.81 -1.03 2.66
C GLY A 110 17.95 -0.53 1.77
N PHE A 111 17.62 0.01 0.60
CA PHE A 111 18.61 0.64 -0.29
C PHE A 111 19.26 1.88 0.33
N ALA A 112 18.53 2.64 1.17
CA ALA A 112 19.07 3.80 1.87
C ALA A 112 20.16 3.43 2.89
N LYS A 113 19.94 2.36 3.67
CA LYS A 113 20.96 1.88 4.62
C LYS A 113 22.23 1.41 3.91
N ARG A 114 22.11 0.77 2.75
CA ARG A 114 23.26 0.32 1.96
C ARG A 114 24.07 1.50 1.41
N LYS A 115 23.40 2.53 0.89
CA LYS A 115 24.07 3.75 0.35
C LYS A 115 24.82 4.54 1.43
N LYS A 116 24.27 4.63 2.65
CA LYS A 116 24.97 5.30 3.78
C LYS A 116 26.26 4.56 4.18
N LYS A 117 26.25 3.22 4.14
CA LYS A 117 27.40 2.39 4.55
C LYS A 117 28.56 2.40 3.54
N THR A 118 28.29 2.64 2.26
CA THR A 118 29.30 2.68 1.18
C THR A 118 29.63 4.10 0.70
N GLY A 119 29.17 5.13 1.41
CA GLY A 119 29.51 6.52 1.11
C GLY A 119 30.78 6.97 1.87
N PRO A 120 31.32 8.16 1.55
CA PRO A 120 32.54 8.68 2.18
C PRO A 120 32.43 8.79 3.72
N GLU A 121 31.22 8.97 4.26
CA GLU A 121 30.95 8.93 5.71
C GLU A 121 31.13 7.52 6.31
N GLY A 122 30.73 6.47 5.59
CA GLY A 122 30.87 5.08 6.03
C GLY A 122 32.31 4.56 5.92
N GLU A 123 33.06 5.04 4.93
CA GLU A 123 34.51 4.79 4.83
C GLU A 123 35.29 5.53 5.92
N ALA A 124 34.90 6.77 6.25
CA ALA A 124 35.47 7.51 7.36
C ALA A 124 35.15 6.90 8.74
N GLU A 125 33.99 6.26 8.89
CA GLU A 125 33.62 5.52 10.11
C GLU A 125 34.37 4.18 10.20
N SER A 126 34.45 3.43 9.09
CA SER A 126 35.23 2.17 9.02
C SER A 126 36.73 2.36 9.19
N SER A 127 37.29 3.53 8.86
CA SER A 127 38.71 3.84 9.05
C SER A 127 39.02 4.39 10.44
N ARG A 128 38.01 4.72 11.26
CA ARG A 128 38.16 5.18 12.65
C ARG A 128 38.05 4.06 13.66
N ASP A 129 37.62 2.87 13.26
CA ASP A 129 37.71 1.67 14.09
C ASP A 129 39.19 1.27 14.22
N PRO A 130 39.78 1.32 15.43
CA PRO A 130 41.10 0.75 15.65
C PRO A 130 40.99 -0.76 15.38
N LEU A 131 41.87 -1.28 14.53
CA LEU A 131 42.08 -2.72 14.39
C LEU A 131 42.27 -3.34 15.79
N PRO A 132 41.74 -4.56 16.04
CA PRO A 132 41.86 -5.23 17.34
C PRO A 132 43.31 -5.46 17.77
#